data_AF-A0AAE0IZC9-F1
#
_entry.id   AF-A0AAE0IZC9-F1
#
_cell.length_a   1.000
_cell.length_b   1.000
_cell.length_c   1.000
_cell.angle_alpha   90.00
_cell.angle_beta   90.00
_cell.angle_gamma   90.00
#
_symmetry.space_group_name_H-M   'P 1'
#
loop_
_entity.id
_entity.type
_entity.pdbx_description
1 polymer ?
#
loop_
_entity_poly.entity_id
_entity_poly.type
_entity_poly.pdbx_seq_one_letter_code
_entity_poly.pdbx_strand_id
1 'polypeptide(L)'
;MPPAKKRKTRASAKAEAAAEAVKQESTSEARAPSPEQAMTAADTAEPSLASASLPTPAPPPEPKQATPEAEPESKQAATTTTTTTRSAPAPAPAAAPEPASTSTSTPTPAPTAAEVAAKAEERMARFRALQARAKTSSTQNLKEATRETQRMSADPGQLTAVTRKHAVASHKLLKADVEDSGGDFERKRAWDWTVDESERWDKKMKKAAAARDNTTFRDYNQESEKAYKRQLRGMGAPDLERYTRDKLAAIEKAAAAGTLEIVETEDGEMIAVDKEGTFFSTADSTAFAQHRPDKAAVDRLVGNLRKAEDASLKKRRERMAANNGEDGDVTYINEKNKQFNQKLERFYNKYTTEIRNSFERGTMI
;
A
#
# COMPACT_ATOMS: atom_id res chain seq x y z
N MET A 1 -58.69 -20.72 -8.55
CA MET A 1 -58.83 -19.24 -8.51
C MET A 1 -57.48 -18.60 -8.83
N PRO A 2 -57.46 -17.41 -9.48
CA PRO A 2 -56.57 -17.06 -10.60
C PRO A 2 -55.15 -16.60 -10.18
N PRO A 3 -54.18 -16.53 -11.12
CA PRO A 3 -52.86 -15.96 -10.84
C PRO A 3 -52.94 -14.44 -10.63
N ALA A 4 -52.37 -13.97 -9.51
CA ALA A 4 -52.34 -12.56 -9.15
C ALA A 4 -51.49 -11.73 -10.13
N LYS A 5 -52.09 -10.67 -10.67
CA LYS A 5 -51.48 -9.68 -11.56
C LYS A 5 -50.29 -9.00 -10.87
N LYS A 6 -49.10 -9.06 -11.48
CA LYS A 6 -47.90 -8.32 -11.04
C LYS A 6 -48.16 -6.81 -11.20
N ARG A 7 -48.10 -6.04 -10.12
CA ARG A 7 -48.24 -4.58 -10.12
C ARG A 7 -46.94 -3.96 -10.68
N LYS A 8 -47.07 -3.10 -11.71
CA LYS A 8 -45.99 -2.32 -12.34
C LYS A 8 -45.37 -1.39 -11.30
N THR A 9 -44.07 -1.50 -11.03
CA THR A 9 -43.38 -0.72 -9.98
C THR A 9 -43.02 0.67 -10.49
N ARG A 10 -43.01 1.66 -9.57
CA ARG A 10 -42.74 3.10 -9.82
C ARG A 10 -41.43 3.39 -10.58
N ALA A 11 -40.47 2.47 -10.55
CA ALA A 11 -39.23 2.56 -11.33
C ALA A 11 -39.47 2.37 -12.84
N SER A 12 -40.37 1.46 -13.23
CA SER A 12 -40.70 1.24 -14.64
C SER A 12 -41.49 2.40 -15.26
N ALA A 13 -42.34 3.07 -14.48
CA ALA A 13 -43.05 4.28 -14.93
C ALA A 13 -42.11 5.50 -15.04
N LYS A 14 -41.07 5.61 -14.19
CA LYS A 14 -40.08 6.69 -14.27
C LYS A 14 -39.12 6.53 -15.45
N ALA A 15 -38.81 5.30 -15.84
CA ALA A 15 -38.01 5.02 -17.03
C ALA A 15 -38.75 5.34 -18.34
N GLU A 16 -40.06 5.10 -18.38
CA GLU A 16 -40.92 5.40 -19.54
C GLU A 16 -41.13 6.92 -19.70
N ALA A 17 -41.33 7.66 -18.60
CA ALA A 17 -41.43 9.13 -18.63
C ALA A 17 -40.12 9.85 -19.00
N ALA A 18 -38.95 9.27 -18.69
CA ALA A 18 -37.66 9.84 -19.09
C ALA A 18 -37.38 9.63 -20.60
N ALA A 19 -37.91 8.57 -21.20
CA ALA A 19 -37.78 8.32 -22.63
C ALA A 19 -38.71 9.22 -23.48
N GLU A 20 -39.84 9.66 -22.91
CA GLU A 20 -40.79 10.55 -23.58
C GLU A 20 -40.34 12.03 -23.56
N ALA A 21 -39.64 12.47 -22.51
CA ALA A 21 -39.10 13.83 -22.40
C ALA A 21 -37.98 14.13 -23.42
N VAL A 22 -37.15 13.15 -23.76
CA VAL A 22 -36.08 13.29 -24.77
C VAL A 22 -36.65 13.42 -26.19
N LYS A 23 -37.92 13.05 -26.40
CA LYS A 23 -38.60 13.10 -27.70
C LYS A 23 -39.31 14.43 -27.98
N GLN A 24 -39.49 15.28 -26.96
CA GLN A 24 -40.18 16.58 -27.08
C GLN A 24 -39.25 17.78 -27.21
N GLU A 25 -37.94 17.64 -26.97
CA GLU A 25 -36.97 18.74 -27.07
C GLU A 25 -36.40 18.94 -28.50
N SER A 26 -36.80 18.12 -29.47
CA SER A 26 -36.33 18.17 -30.86
C SER A 26 -37.30 18.85 -31.85
N THR A 27 -38.32 19.57 -31.36
CA THR A 27 -39.34 20.22 -32.23
C THR A 27 -39.74 21.64 -31.75
N SER A 28 -38.78 22.57 -31.78
CA SER A 28 -38.98 24.03 -31.93
C SER A 28 -37.57 24.64 -31.95
N GLU A 29 -37.09 25.39 -32.93
CA GLU A 29 -37.72 26.60 -33.47
C GLU A 29 -36.95 27.03 -34.73
N ALA A 30 -37.65 27.09 -35.86
CA ALA A 30 -37.17 27.68 -37.10
C ALA A 30 -37.90 29.01 -37.31
N ARG A 31 -37.17 30.13 -37.37
CA ARG A 31 -37.69 31.41 -37.88
C ARG A 31 -36.59 32.28 -38.47
N ALA A 32 -36.67 32.50 -39.78
CA ALA A 32 -36.05 33.61 -40.53
C ALA A 32 -37.20 34.56 -40.99
N PRO A 33 -37.00 35.65 -41.79
CA PRO A 33 -35.76 36.30 -42.28
C PRO A 33 -35.78 37.86 -42.20
N SER A 34 -34.65 38.56 -42.46
CA SER A 34 -34.54 39.69 -43.41
C SER A 34 -33.14 40.38 -43.44
N PRO A 35 -32.79 41.12 -44.51
CA PRO A 35 -31.41 41.39 -44.98
C PRO A 35 -30.95 42.86 -44.82
N GLU A 36 -29.74 43.16 -45.36
CA GLU A 36 -28.99 44.45 -45.50
C GLU A 36 -27.74 44.51 -44.60
N GLN A 37 -26.51 44.87 -45.02
CA GLN A 37 -26.02 45.70 -46.13
C GLN A 37 -24.52 45.38 -46.41
N ALA A 38 -24.04 45.78 -47.58
CA ALA A 38 -22.68 45.62 -48.11
C ALA A 38 -21.67 46.64 -47.54
N MET A 39 -20.37 46.29 -47.54
CA MET A 39 -19.18 47.17 -47.70
C MET A 39 -17.89 46.32 -47.62
N THR A 40 -17.24 45.96 -48.73
CA THR A 40 -16.10 46.62 -49.43
C THR A 40 -14.72 46.55 -48.76
N ALA A 41 -13.83 45.78 -49.41
CA ALA A 41 -12.47 46.13 -49.87
C ALA A 41 -11.25 46.16 -48.92
N ALA A 42 -10.22 45.43 -49.39
CA ALA A 42 -8.76 45.62 -49.25
C ALA A 42 -8.15 45.44 -47.84
N ASP A 43 -6.93 44.93 -47.63
CA ASP A 43 -5.72 45.07 -48.42
C ASP A 43 -4.68 43.97 -48.06
N THR A 44 -3.71 43.84 -48.94
CA THR A 44 -2.62 42.86 -49.02
C THR A 44 -1.42 43.24 -48.14
N ALA A 45 -0.54 42.27 -47.88
CA ALA A 45 0.92 42.39 -47.72
C ALA A 45 1.53 42.06 -46.33
N GLU A 46 2.02 40.83 -46.21
CA GLU A 46 3.39 40.53 -45.73
C GLU A 46 4.44 41.11 -46.72
N PRO A 47 5.76 41.30 -46.41
CA PRO A 47 6.60 40.44 -45.56
C PRO A 47 7.75 41.12 -44.77
N SER A 48 8.46 40.35 -43.93
CA SER A 48 9.92 40.11 -44.08
C SER A 48 10.65 39.75 -42.77
N LEU A 49 11.68 38.93 -42.98
CA LEU A 49 12.54 38.22 -42.05
C LEU A 49 13.55 39.14 -41.34
N ALA A 50 13.88 38.83 -40.08
CA ALA A 50 15.22 39.10 -39.55
C ALA A 50 15.60 38.10 -38.44
N SER A 51 16.58 37.28 -38.78
CA SER A 51 17.35 36.34 -37.97
C SER A 51 18.26 37.02 -36.94
N ALA A 52 18.34 36.47 -35.73
CA ALA A 52 19.48 36.65 -34.84
C ALA A 52 19.73 35.35 -34.04
N SER A 53 20.86 34.72 -34.36
CA SER A 53 21.41 33.50 -33.77
C SER A 53 22.60 33.88 -32.88
N LEU A 54 22.65 33.37 -31.65
CA LEU A 54 23.89 33.21 -30.88
C LEU A 54 23.85 31.91 -30.03
N PRO A 55 25.02 31.31 -29.74
CA PRO A 55 25.20 29.85 -29.68
C PRO A 55 25.26 29.26 -28.27
N THR A 56 24.95 27.95 -28.19
CA THR A 56 25.14 27.09 -27.01
C THR A 56 26.47 26.32 -27.14
N PRO A 57 27.27 26.16 -26.06
CA PRO A 57 28.51 25.38 -26.09
C PRO A 57 28.27 23.86 -25.95
N ALA A 58 29.16 23.10 -26.60
CA ALA A 58 29.15 21.64 -26.74
C ALA A 58 29.59 20.87 -25.46
N PRO A 59 29.18 19.59 -25.31
CA PRO A 59 29.68 18.69 -24.27
C PRO A 59 30.95 17.92 -24.71
N PRO A 60 31.85 17.52 -23.79
CA PRO A 60 33.04 16.72 -24.09
C PRO A 60 32.77 15.19 -24.14
N PRO A 61 33.66 14.41 -24.80
CA PRO A 61 33.40 13.03 -25.24
C PRO A 61 33.82 11.91 -24.26
N GLU A 62 33.13 10.78 -24.36
CA GLU A 62 33.48 9.47 -23.77
C GLU A 62 34.64 8.79 -24.53
N PRO A 63 35.50 7.99 -23.86
CA PRO A 63 36.41 7.07 -24.54
C PRO A 63 35.91 5.61 -24.55
N LYS A 64 36.10 4.94 -25.69
CA LYS A 64 35.86 3.51 -25.94
C LYS A 64 37.11 2.66 -25.63
N GLN A 65 36.84 1.49 -25.06
CA GLN A 65 37.41 0.14 -25.27
C GLN A 65 38.89 -0.06 -25.67
N ALA A 66 39.56 -0.91 -24.90
CA ALA A 66 40.62 -1.80 -25.38
C ALA A 66 40.54 -3.17 -24.64
N THR A 67 40.37 -4.25 -25.41
CA THR A 67 40.70 -5.65 -25.05
C THR A 67 42.17 -5.92 -25.40
N PRO A 68 42.84 -6.87 -24.70
CA PRO A 68 43.20 -8.09 -25.43
C PRO A 68 43.06 -9.40 -24.63
N GLU A 69 42.56 -10.39 -25.38
CA GLU A 69 42.83 -11.84 -25.49
C GLU A 69 43.94 -12.51 -24.63
N ALA A 70 43.58 -13.63 -23.98
CA ALA A 70 44.14 -15.00 -24.13
C ALA A 70 44.32 -15.82 -22.80
N GLU A 71 43.70 -17.00 -22.84
CA GLU A 71 43.62 -18.21 -21.98
C GLU A 71 44.96 -18.85 -21.51
N PRO A 72 44.99 -20.03 -20.83
CA PRO A 72 44.02 -20.70 -19.92
C PRO A 72 44.70 -21.35 -18.68
N GLU A 73 44.00 -21.53 -17.55
CA GLU A 73 44.34 -22.66 -16.63
C GLU A 73 43.12 -23.25 -15.90
N SER A 74 43.14 -24.57 -15.87
CA SER A 74 42.15 -25.50 -15.36
C SER A 74 42.24 -25.74 -13.85
N LYS A 75 41.11 -26.08 -13.22
CA LYS A 75 40.88 -27.21 -12.25
C LYS A 75 40.12 -26.84 -10.97
N GLN A 76 39.09 -27.65 -10.74
CA GLN A 76 38.57 -28.12 -9.45
C GLN A 76 37.75 -27.14 -8.59
N ALA A 77 36.42 -27.21 -8.75
CA ALA A 77 35.49 -26.89 -7.67
C ALA A 77 34.80 -28.20 -7.25
N ALA A 78 35.19 -28.66 -6.07
CA ALA A 78 34.64 -29.81 -5.39
C ALA A 78 33.20 -29.55 -4.93
N THR A 79 32.38 -30.57 -5.12
CA THR A 79 31.08 -30.81 -4.50
C THR A 79 31.18 -30.63 -2.98
N THR A 80 30.52 -29.62 -2.41
CA THR A 80 30.27 -29.54 -0.97
C THR A 80 28.81 -29.89 -0.71
N THR A 81 28.59 -31.18 -0.49
CA THR A 81 27.40 -31.72 0.15
C THR A 81 27.31 -31.17 1.57
N THR A 82 26.30 -30.36 1.84
CA THR A 82 25.88 -29.98 3.19
C THR A 82 25.25 -31.18 3.87
N THR A 83 26.07 -31.93 4.61
CA THR A 83 25.61 -32.94 5.57
C THR A 83 24.88 -32.24 6.71
N THR A 84 23.55 -32.20 6.63
CA THR A 84 22.68 -31.87 7.76
C THR A 84 22.63 -33.09 8.68
N THR A 85 23.47 -33.05 9.72
CA THR A 85 23.39 -33.96 10.87
C THR A 85 22.11 -33.64 11.66
N ARG A 86 21.01 -34.33 11.35
CA ARG A 86 19.81 -34.33 12.19
C ARG A 86 20.01 -35.37 13.28
N SER A 87 20.33 -34.87 14.46
CA SER A 87 20.35 -35.58 15.73
C SER A 87 19.04 -36.35 15.95
N ALA A 88 19.15 -37.66 16.13
CA ALA A 88 18.10 -38.53 16.60
C ALA A 88 18.01 -38.42 18.13
N PRO A 89 16.83 -38.23 18.73
CA PRO A 89 16.69 -38.34 20.18
C PRO A 89 16.58 -39.81 20.57
N ALA A 90 17.51 -40.25 21.42
CA ALA A 90 17.47 -41.52 22.12
C ALA A 90 16.34 -41.56 23.17
N PRO A 91 15.87 -42.76 23.56
CA PRO A 91 14.65 -42.95 24.34
C PRO A 91 14.94 -43.03 25.85
N ALA A 92 14.00 -42.54 26.66
CA ALA A 92 13.91 -42.82 28.10
C ALA A 92 12.49 -42.48 28.59
N PRO A 93 12.05 -42.96 29.77
CA PRO A 93 12.06 -44.32 30.27
C PRO A 93 10.65 -44.78 30.71
N ALA A 94 10.53 -46.06 31.05
CA ALA A 94 9.32 -46.68 31.54
C ALA A 94 8.97 -46.31 33.01
N ALA A 95 7.68 -46.49 33.32
CA ALA A 95 7.08 -46.95 34.58
C ALA A 95 6.73 -45.95 35.70
N ALA A 96 5.41 -45.80 35.94
CA ALA A 96 4.74 -45.96 37.26
C ALA A 96 3.19 -46.05 37.04
N PRO A 97 2.37 -46.47 38.02
CA PRO A 97 1.41 -47.58 37.85
C PRO A 97 -0.07 -47.16 37.95
N GLU A 98 -0.97 -47.95 37.37
CA GLU A 98 -2.40 -47.92 37.70
C GLU A 98 -2.84 -49.20 38.46
N PRO A 99 -3.79 -49.07 39.41
CA PRO A 99 -4.06 -50.07 40.42
C PRO A 99 -5.00 -51.19 39.97
N ALA A 100 -4.94 -52.26 40.77
CA ALA A 100 -5.74 -53.47 40.69
C ALA A 100 -7.24 -53.24 40.43
N SER A 101 -7.81 -54.09 39.57
CA SER A 101 -9.19 -54.55 39.68
C SER A 101 -9.26 -55.99 39.17
N THR A 102 -9.19 -56.90 40.13
CA THR A 102 -9.59 -58.30 39.99
C THR A 102 -11.06 -58.39 39.56
N SER A 103 -11.32 -58.90 38.36
CA SER A 103 -12.64 -59.45 38.02
C SER A 103 -12.50 -60.95 37.75
N THR A 104 -12.59 -61.71 38.84
CA THR A 104 -13.00 -63.11 38.80
C THR A 104 -14.40 -63.15 38.20
N SER A 105 -14.59 -63.84 37.08
CA SER A 105 -15.90 -64.37 36.71
C SER A 105 -15.75 -65.77 36.13
N THR A 106 -16.49 -66.65 36.77
CA THR A 106 -16.69 -68.08 36.60
C THR A 106 -17.13 -68.48 35.18
N PRO A 107 -16.96 -69.75 34.79
CA PRO A 107 -17.36 -70.23 33.48
C PRO A 107 -18.90 -70.29 33.41
N THR A 108 -19.48 -69.60 32.44
CA THR A 108 -20.93 -69.65 32.15
C THR A 108 -21.17 -70.57 30.95
N PRO A 109 -22.22 -71.40 30.97
CA PRO A 109 -22.45 -72.49 30.01
C PRO A 109 -22.71 -71.98 28.58
N ALA A 110 -22.63 -72.90 27.62
CA ALA A 110 -22.82 -72.64 26.20
C ALA A 110 -24.07 -71.79 25.91
N PRO A 111 -23.95 -70.70 25.13
CA PRO A 111 -25.05 -69.75 24.93
C PRO A 111 -26.16 -70.34 24.05
N THR A 112 -27.41 -70.09 24.44
CA THR A 112 -28.59 -70.44 23.64
C THR A 112 -28.66 -69.57 22.36
N ALA A 113 -29.12 -70.13 21.23
CA ALA A 113 -29.07 -69.47 19.91
C ALA A 113 -29.68 -68.05 19.87
N ALA A 114 -30.69 -67.75 20.70
CA ALA A 114 -31.33 -66.43 20.80
C ALA A 114 -30.43 -65.37 21.47
N GLU A 115 -29.65 -65.71 22.50
CA GLU A 115 -28.69 -64.78 23.11
C GLU A 115 -27.50 -64.51 22.19
N VAL A 116 -27.10 -65.50 21.39
CA VAL A 116 -26.05 -65.32 20.37
C VAL A 116 -26.51 -64.34 19.29
N ALA A 117 -27.80 -64.38 18.91
CA ALA A 117 -28.42 -63.44 17.98
C ALA A 117 -28.52 -62.02 18.57
N ALA A 118 -28.99 -61.83 19.81
CA ALA A 118 -29.02 -60.53 20.47
C ALA A 118 -27.61 -59.94 20.65
N LYS A 119 -26.63 -60.76 21.07
CA LYS A 119 -25.20 -60.35 21.12
C LYS A 119 -24.63 -60.06 19.73
N ALA A 120 -25.14 -60.66 18.67
CA ALA A 120 -24.76 -60.33 17.28
C ALA A 120 -25.36 -58.98 16.85
N GLU A 121 -26.61 -58.70 17.20
CA GLU A 121 -27.25 -57.40 16.96
C GLU A 121 -26.58 -56.27 17.73
N GLU A 122 -26.23 -56.48 19.00
CA GLU A 122 -25.44 -55.50 19.76
C GLU A 122 -24.05 -55.27 19.15
N ARG A 123 -23.40 -56.34 18.66
CA ARG A 123 -22.12 -56.22 17.93
C ARG A 123 -22.29 -55.41 16.63
N MET A 124 -23.36 -55.64 15.89
CA MET A 124 -23.70 -54.86 14.68
C MET A 124 -24.04 -53.40 15.01
N ALA A 125 -24.77 -53.15 16.10
CA ALA A 125 -25.09 -51.80 16.57
C ALA A 125 -23.84 -51.05 17.02
N ARG A 126 -22.95 -51.69 17.79
CA ARG A 126 -21.64 -51.14 18.17
C ARG A 126 -20.77 -50.87 16.95
N PHE A 127 -20.77 -51.76 15.96
CA PHE A 127 -20.04 -51.56 14.71
C PHE A 127 -20.59 -50.38 13.90
N ARG A 128 -21.92 -50.25 13.77
CA ARG A 128 -22.56 -49.10 13.11
C ARG A 128 -22.28 -47.80 13.85
N ALA A 129 -22.29 -47.81 15.19
CA ALA A 129 -21.90 -46.64 16.00
C ALA A 129 -20.43 -46.27 15.80
N LEU A 130 -19.53 -47.25 15.71
CA LEU A 130 -18.12 -47.03 15.39
C LEU A 130 -17.94 -46.45 13.99
N GLN A 131 -18.65 -46.98 12.99
CA GLN A 131 -18.65 -46.44 11.63
C GLN A 131 -19.19 -45.01 11.57
N ALA A 132 -20.28 -44.72 12.29
CA ALA A 132 -20.84 -43.37 12.39
C ALA A 132 -19.83 -42.40 13.03
N ARG A 133 -19.16 -42.83 14.12
CA ARG A 133 -18.11 -42.05 14.79
C ARG A 133 -16.91 -41.79 13.89
N ALA A 134 -16.46 -42.80 13.14
CA ALA A 134 -15.38 -42.68 12.16
C ALA A 134 -15.75 -41.73 11.01
N LYS A 135 -17.01 -41.77 10.55
CA LYS A 135 -17.51 -40.84 9.54
C LYS A 135 -17.58 -39.41 10.08
N THR A 136 -18.08 -39.21 11.31
CA THR A 136 -18.13 -37.89 11.92
C THR A 136 -16.73 -37.31 12.13
N SER A 137 -15.78 -38.09 12.66
CA SER A 137 -14.41 -37.62 12.86
C SER A 137 -13.72 -37.30 11.54
N SER A 138 -13.87 -38.14 10.51
CA SER A 138 -13.33 -37.85 9.17
C SER A 138 -13.90 -36.56 8.58
N THR A 139 -15.21 -36.34 8.69
CA THR A 139 -15.82 -35.09 8.19
C THR A 139 -15.46 -33.86 9.04
N GLN A 140 -15.27 -34.02 10.35
CA GLN A 140 -14.80 -32.94 11.23
C GLN A 140 -13.35 -32.57 10.91
N ASN A 141 -12.47 -33.56 10.79
CA ASN A 141 -11.07 -33.36 10.41
C ASN A 141 -10.95 -32.67 9.04
N LEU A 142 -11.75 -33.08 8.05
CA LEU A 142 -11.78 -32.41 6.74
C LEU A 142 -12.29 -30.96 6.85
N LYS A 143 -13.36 -30.73 7.63
CA LYS A 143 -13.87 -29.38 7.88
C LYS A 143 -12.86 -28.49 8.62
N GLU A 144 -12.07 -29.06 9.53
CA GLU A 144 -11.05 -28.33 10.27
C GLU A 144 -9.84 -28.04 9.40
N ALA A 145 -9.34 -29.01 8.63
CA ALA A 145 -8.25 -28.80 7.68
C ALA A 145 -8.61 -27.76 6.60
N THR A 146 -9.85 -27.79 6.10
CA THR A 146 -10.35 -26.78 5.15
C THR A 146 -10.50 -25.41 5.80
N ARG A 147 -10.99 -25.32 7.04
CA ARG A 147 -11.04 -24.06 7.82
C ARG A 147 -9.65 -23.53 8.14
N GLU A 148 -8.69 -24.38 8.45
CA GLU A 148 -7.29 -23.99 8.66
C GLU A 148 -6.71 -23.42 7.37
N THR A 149 -6.88 -24.12 6.24
CA THR A 149 -6.48 -23.61 4.93
C THR A 149 -7.13 -22.26 4.62
N GLN A 150 -8.43 -22.09 4.94
CA GLN A 150 -9.14 -20.83 4.78
C GLN A 150 -8.64 -19.72 5.72
N ARG A 151 -8.26 -20.05 6.95
CA ARG A 151 -7.65 -19.08 7.89
C ARG A 151 -6.28 -18.64 7.41
N MET A 152 -5.50 -19.58 6.87
CA MET A 152 -4.18 -19.31 6.29
C MET A 152 -4.28 -18.52 4.97
N SER A 153 -5.37 -18.70 4.21
CA SER A 153 -5.61 -17.96 2.96
C SER A 153 -6.37 -16.64 3.14
N ALA A 154 -6.97 -16.40 4.31
CA ALA A 154 -7.67 -15.15 4.60
C ALA A 154 -6.67 -14.00 4.74
N ASP A 155 -6.69 -13.10 3.76
CA ASP A 155 -5.92 -11.85 3.81
C ASP A 155 -6.42 -10.96 4.97
N PRO A 156 -5.54 -10.52 5.90
CA PRO A 156 -5.89 -9.57 6.96
C PRO A 156 -6.60 -8.30 6.46
N GLY A 157 -6.33 -7.87 5.21
CA GLY A 157 -6.99 -6.73 4.58
C GLY A 157 -8.50 -6.90 4.42
N GLN A 158 -8.98 -8.13 4.18
CA GLN A 158 -10.41 -8.41 4.03
C GLN A 158 -11.19 -8.18 5.33
N LEU A 159 -10.60 -8.52 6.48
CA LEU A 159 -11.21 -8.24 7.78
C LEU A 159 -11.42 -6.74 7.97
N THR A 160 -10.41 -5.92 7.64
CA THR A 160 -10.54 -4.45 7.74
C THR A 160 -11.59 -3.87 6.80
N ALA A 161 -11.78 -4.47 5.62
CA ALA A 161 -12.83 -4.08 4.69
C ALA A 161 -14.22 -4.44 5.22
N VAL A 162 -14.37 -5.64 5.82
CA VAL A 162 -15.62 -6.09 6.43
C VAL A 162 -15.98 -5.22 7.64
N THR A 163 -15.03 -4.94 8.54
CA THR A 163 -15.29 -4.08 9.70
C THR A 163 -15.67 -2.66 9.28
N ARG A 164 -15.02 -2.11 8.25
CA ARG A 164 -15.42 -0.81 7.66
C ARG A 164 -16.85 -0.85 7.11
N LYS A 165 -17.21 -1.89 6.35
CA LYS A 165 -18.57 -2.06 5.82
C LYS A 165 -19.59 -2.19 6.95
N HIS A 166 -19.27 -2.96 7.99
CA HIS A 166 -20.11 -3.12 9.17
C HIS A 166 -20.31 -1.78 9.89
N ALA A 167 -19.26 -1.00 10.13
CA ALA A 167 -19.36 0.32 10.75
C ALA A 167 -20.19 1.30 9.92
N VAL A 168 -20.06 1.28 8.59
CA VAL A 168 -20.90 2.09 7.70
C VAL A 168 -22.36 1.63 7.75
N ALA A 169 -22.61 0.32 7.78
CA ALA A 169 -23.97 -0.22 7.87
C ALA A 169 -24.63 0.12 9.21
N SER A 170 -23.93 -0.06 10.33
CA SER A 170 -24.45 0.29 11.66
C SER A 170 -24.73 1.79 11.79
N HIS A 171 -23.85 2.65 11.24
CA HIS A 171 -24.09 4.09 11.20
C HIS A 171 -25.33 4.44 10.36
N LYS A 172 -25.53 3.79 9.21
CA LYS A 172 -26.71 4.02 8.36
C LYS A 172 -28.00 3.55 9.03
N LEU A 173 -27.97 2.42 9.73
CA LEU A 173 -29.10 1.92 10.52
C LEU A 173 -29.44 2.89 11.64
N LEU A 174 -28.47 3.29 12.46
CA LEU A 174 -28.67 4.28 13.52
C LEU A 174 -29.22 5.61 13.00
N LYS A 175 -28.75 6.06 11.82
CA LYS A 175 -29.28 7.26 11.18
C LYS A 175 -30.76 7.08 10.79
N ALA A 176 -31.12 5.96 10.18
CA ALA A 176 -32.51 5.65 9.80
C ALA A 176 -33.41 5.54 11.03
N ASP A 177 -32.98 4.85 12.09
CA ASP A 177 -33.76 4.70 13.32
C ASP A 177 -34.03 6.06 14.00
N VAL A 178 -33.05 6.98 13.98
CA VAL A 178 -33.21 8.33 14.54
C VAL A 178 -34.12 9.20 13.67
N GLU A 179 -34.01 9.12 12.35
CA GLU A 179 -34.89 9.82 11.42
C GLU A 179 -36.35 9.31 11.51
N ASP A 180 -36.55 7.99 11.62
CA ASP A 180 -37.86 7.36 11.81
C ASP A 180 -38.49 7.75 13.17
N SER A 181 -37.67 7.99 14.19
CA SER A 181 -38.11 8.55 15.49
C SER A 181 -38.40 10.06 15.46
N GLY A 182 -38.17 10.74 14.32
CA GLY A 182 -38.40 12.17 14.13
C GLY A 182 -37.29 13.07 14.65
N GLY A 183 -36.10 12.54 14.94
CA GLY A 183 -34.94 13.29 15.45
C GLY A 183 -33.90 13.61 14.37
N ASP A 184 -33.09 14.65 14.62
CA ASP A 184 -31.91 14.98 13.82
C ASP A 184 -30.68 14.15 14.27
N PHE A 185 -30.27 13.16 13.49
CA PHE A 185 -29.09 12.31 13.80
C PHE A 185 -27.79 13.12 13.96
N GLU A 186 -27.55 14.05 13.04
CA GLU A 186 -26.34 14.88 13.04
C GLU A 186 -26.29 15.80 14.26
N ARG A 187 -27.44 16.28 14.73
CA ARG A 187 -27.55 17.06 15.96
C ARG A 187 -27.22 16.20 17.17
N LYS A 188 -27.83 15.02 17.31
CA LYS A 188 -27.54 14.09 18.42
C LYS A 188 -26.05 13.73 18.47
N ARG A 189 -25.43 13.48 17.31
CA ARG A 189 -23.99 13.19 17.22
C ARG A 189 -23.12 14.39 17.61
N ALA A 190 -23.51 15.61 17.20
CA ALA A 190 -22.77 16.82 17.54
C ALA A 190 -22.76 17.12 19.04
N TRP A 191 -23.78 16.65 19.78
CA TRP A 191 -23.81 16.77 21.25
C TRP A 191 -22.74 15.91 21.94
N ASP A 192 -22.36 14.78 21.34
CA ASP A 192 -21.35 13.87 21.88
C ASP A 192 -19.91 14.29 21.52
N TRP A 193 -19.72 15.39 20.76
CA TRP A 193 -18.38 15.86 20.42
C TRP A 193 -17.66 16.44 21.62
N THR A 194 -16.58 15.76 22.03
CA THR A 194 -15.65 16.27 23.03
C THR A 194 -14.69 17.29 22.43
N VAL A 195 -14.21 18.22 23.25
CA VAL A 195 -13.22 19.24 22.84
C VAL A 195 -11.97 18.56 22.25
N ASP A 196 -11.45 17.53 22.92
CA ASP A 196 -10.27 16.78 22.46
C ASP A 196 -10.47 16.14 21.07
N GLU A 197 -11.66 15.61 20.78
CA GLU A 197 -11.97 15.02 19.49
C GLU A 197 -12.05 16.09 18.39
N SER A 198 -12.68 17.23 18.68
CA SER A 198 -12.74 18.37 17.75
C SER A 198 -11.33 18.90 17.43
N GLU A 199 -10.44 19.06 18.41
CA GLU A 199 -9.08 19.49 18.17
C GLU A 199 -8.28 18.48 17.33
N ARG A 200 -8.45 17.18 17.57
CA ARG A 200 -7.79 16.13 16.78
C ARG A 200 -8.29 16.15 15.34
N TRP A 201 -9.58 16.38 15.14
CA TRP A 201 -10.17 16.53 13.81
C TRP A 201 -9.62 17.76 13.08
N ASP A 202 -9.53 18.90 13.76
CA ASP A 202 -8.97 20.14 13.20
C ASP A 202 -7.48 19.99 12.88
N LYS A 203 -6.70 19.36 13.77
CA LYS A 203 -5.29 19.02 13.53
C LYS A 203 -5.15 18.13 12.29
N LYS A 204 -6.04 17.15 12.11
CA LYS A 204 -6.07 16.28 10.92
C LYS A 204 -6.44 17.03 9.66
N MET A 205 -7.46 17.90 9.71
CA MET A 205 -7.88 18.72 8.57
C MET A 205 -6.80 19.72 8.16
N LYS A 206 -6.18 20.41 9.13
CA LYS A 206 -5.04 21.30 8.90
C LYS A 206 -3.86 20.58 8.27
N LYS A 207 -3.54 19.37 8.75
CA LYS A 207 -2.50 18.53 8.15
C LYS A 207 -2.85 18.11 6.71
N ALA A 208 -4.11 17.78 6.45
CA ALA A 208 -4.58 17.43 5.11
C ALA A 208 -4.56 18.63 4.14
N ALA A 209 -4.94 19.82 4.61
CA ALA A 209 -4.83 21.06 3.84
C ALA A 209 -3.36 21.37 3.51
N ALA A 210 -2.49 21.37 4.51
CA ALA A 210 -1.06 21.57 4.31
C ALA A 210 -0.43 20.53 3.36
N ALA A 211 -0.90 19.29 3.37
CA ALA A 211 -0.44 18.26 2.43
C ALA A 211 -0.86 18.55 0.98
N ARG A 212 -2.07 19.10 0.77
CA ARG A 212 -2.54 19.53 -0.56
C ARG A 212 -1.69 20.68 -1.08
N ASP A 213 -1.46 21.70 -0.27
CA ASP A 213 -0.66 22.87 -0.66
C ASP A 213 0.79 22.49 -0.99
N ASN A 214 1.36 21.58 -0.20
CA ASN A 214 2.71 21.04 -0.39
C ASN A 214 2.86 20.10 -1.59
N THR A 215 1.81 19.81 -2.35
CA THR A 215 1.92 18.99 -3.58
C THR A 215 2.57 19.76 -4.73
N THR A 216 2.41 21.08 -4.78
CA THR A 216 2.96 21.92 -5.83
C THR A 216 4.46 22.17 -5.61
N PHE A 217 5.24 22.18 -6.70
CA PHE A 217 6.64 22.62 -6.67
C PHE A 217 6.69 24.13 -6.38
N ARG A 218 7.55 24.53 -5.44
CA ARG A 218 7.73 25.93 -5.02
C ARG A 218 9.20 26.31 -5.05
N ASP A 219 10.02 25.58 -4.30
CA ASP A 219 11.47 25.76 -4.20
C ASP A 219 12.17 24.39 -4.07
N TYR A 220 13.43 24.34 -4.49
CA TYR A 220 14.30 23.17 -4.37
C TYR A 220 14.58 22.79 -2.91
N ASN A 221 14.71 23.77 -2.00
CA ASN A 221 14.93 23.47 -0.57
C ASN A 221 13.72 22.77 0.06
N GLN A 222 12.51 23.21 -0.28
CA GLN A 222 11.30 22.57 0.23
C GLN A 222 11.13 21.15 -0.35
N GLU A 223 11.49 20.95 -1.63
CA GLU A 223 11.41 19.62 -2.23
C GLU A 223 12.48 18.66 -1.67
N SER A 224 13.69 19.16 -1.39
CA SER A 224 14.73 18.38 -0.72
C SER A 224 14.32 18.00 0.70
N GLU A 225 13.72 18.92 1.45
CA GLU A 225 13.18 18.65 2.79
C GLU A 225 12.07 17.58 2.75
N LYS A 226 11.15 17.67 1.77
CA LYS A 226 10.11 16.64 1.57
C LYS A 226 10.70 15.28 1.24
N ALA A 227 11.71 15.24 0.36
CA ALA A 227 12.41 14.02 0.01
C ALA A 227 13.11 13.41 1.23
N TYR A 228 13.82 14.24 2.02
CA TYR A 228 14.48 13.85 3.25
C TYR A 228 13.49 13.30 4.28
N LYS A 229 12.40 14.02 4.58
CA LYS A 229 11.34 13.54 5.51
C LYS A 229 10.72 12.22 5.04
N ARG A 230 10.57 12.02 3.73
CA ARG A 230 10.09 10.76 3.16
C ARG A 230 11.09 9.63 3.35
N GLN A 231 12.38 9.88 3.11
CA GLN A 231 13.46 8.92 3.35
C GLN A 231 13.55 8.57 4.84
N LEU A 232 13.47 9.55 5.74
CA LEU A 232 13.49 9.34 7.18
C LEU A 232 12.35 8.42 7.65
N ARG A 233 11.13 8.65 7.17
CA ARG A 233 10.00 7.73 7.42
C ARG A 233 10.21 6.33 6.85
N GLY A 234 10.95 6.21 5.76
CA GLY A 234 11.26 4.94 5.10
C GLY A 234 12.44 4.18 5.71
N MET A 235 13.28 4.83 6.51
CA MET A 235 14.47 4.21 7.13
C MET A 235 14.12 3.27 8.30
N GLY A 236 12.89 3.31 8.81
CA GLY A 236 12.45 2.48 9.93
C GLY A 236 12.92 2.99 11.29
N ALA A 237 12.60 2.25 12.35
CA ALA A 237 13.04 2.60 13.70
C ALA A 237 14.55 2.34 13.85
N PRO A 238 15.29 3.23 14.54
CA PRO A 238 16.69 2.97 14.90
C PRO A 238 16.84 1.70 15.74
N ASP A 239 17.93 0.97 15.54
CA ASP A 239 18.30 -0.18 16.37
C ASP A 239 18.85 0.32 17.71
N LEU A 240 17.98 0.36 18.72
CA LEU A 240 18.30 0.85 20.06
C LEU A 240 19.32 -0.04 20.77
N GLU A 241 19.28 -1.35 20.57
CA GLU A 241 20.22 -2.27 21.23
C GLU A 241 21.65 -2.03 20.74
N ARG A 242 21.82 -1.93 19.41
CA ARG A 242 23.11 -1.58 18.82
C ARG A 242 23.61 -0.23 19.33
N TYR A 243 22.74 0.77 19.37
CA TYR A 243 23.08 2.09 19.90
C TYR A 243 23.55 2.02 21.36
N THR A 244 22.84 1.27 22.22
CA THR A 244 23.23 1.11 23.63
C THR A 244 24.56 0.38 23.80
N ARG A 245 24.84 -0.66 22.98
CA ARG A 245 26.13 -1.36 22.98
C ARG A 245 27.27 -0.44 22.54
N ASP A 246 27.07 0.28 21.45
CA ASP A 246 28.08 1.22 20.93
C ASP A 246 28.34 2.35 21.96
N LYS A 247 27.29 2.80 22.68
CA LYS A 247 27.40 3.77 23.79
C LYS A 247 28.23 3.23 24.94
N LEU A 248 27.92 2.03 25.44
CA LEU A 248 28.65 1.43 26.56
C LEU A 248 30.11 1.17 26.20
N ALA A 249 30.38 0.65 25.01
CA ALA A 249 31.76 0.41 24.53
C ALA A 249 32.57 1.71 24.44
N ALA A 250 31.95 2.82 24.04
CA ALA A 250 32.61 4.11 24.01
C ALA A 250 32.89 4.66 25.41
N ILE A 251 31.95 4.50 26.35
CA ILE A 251 32.15 4.85 27.77
C ILE A 251 33.28 4.02 28.39
N GLU A 252 33.31 2.71 28.14
CA GLU A 252 34.36 1.82 28.61
C GLU A 252 35.74 2.22 28.06
N LYS A 253 35.80 2.58 26.78
CA LYS A 253 37.05 3.06 26.15
C LYS A 253 37.51 4.39 26.74
N ALA A 254 36.60 5.32 26.98
CA ALA A 254 36.91 6.60 27.62
C ALA A 254 37.33 6.41 29.09
N ALA A 255 36.71 5.47 29.81
CA ALA A 255 37.10 5.11 31.17
C ALA A 255 38.50 4.48 31.21
N ALA A 256 38.81 3.59 30.27
CA ALA A 256 40.14 2.99 30.13
C ALA A 256 41.21 4.01 29.72
N ALA A 257 40.85 5.02 28.93
CA ALA A 257 41.72 6.13 28.57
C ALA A 257 41.86 7.18 29.69
N GLY A 258 41.05 7.10 30.75
CA GLY A 258 41.04 8.08 31.84
C GLY A 258 40.49 9.45 31.43
N THR A 259 39.70 9.52 30.36
CA THR A 259 39.15 10.78 29.81
C THR A 259 37.76 11.14 30.34
N LEU A 260 37.22 10.33 31.26
CA LEU A 260 35.98 10.65 31.97
C LEU A 260 36.25 11.74 33.00
N GLU A 261 35.68 12.91 32.77
CA GLU A 261 35.64 14.02 33.72
C GLU A 261 34.39 13.87 34.59
N ILE A 262 34.58 13.77 35.90
CA ILE A 262 33.48 13.72 36.86
C ILE A 262 33.06 15.17 37.11
N VAL A 263 31.95 15.57 36.53
CA VAL A 263 31.38 16.91 36.71
C VAL A 263 30.30 16.83 37.78
N GLU A 264 30.50 17.54 38.88
CA GLU A 264 29.45 17.76 39.89
C GLU A 264 28.44 18.76 39.33
N THR A 265 27.20 18.33 39.17
CA THR A 265 26.09 19.24 38.80
C THR A 265 25.65 20.08 39.99
N GLU A 266 24.95 21.20 39.75
CA GLU A 266 24.45 22.10 40.80
C GLU A 266 23.55 21.40 41.85
N ASP A 267 22.98 20.24 41.50
CA ASP A 267 22.16 19.40 42.38
C ASP A 267 22.99 18.39 43.21
N GLY A 268 24.32 18.40 43.10
CA GLY A 268 25.23 17.48 43.80
C GLY A 268 25.31 16.07 43.19
N GLU A 269 24.76 15.85 42.00
CA GLU A 269 24.89 14.59 41.26
C GLU A 269 26.17 14.60 40.41
N MET A 270 27.05 13.61 40.63
CA MET A 270 28.28 13.42 39.85
C MET A 270 27.97 12.74 38.51
N ILE A 271 28.09 13.49 37.41
CA ILE A 271 27.91 12.97 36.06
C ILE A 271 29.28 12.78 35.40
N ALA A 272 29.57 11.56 34.96
CA ALA A 272 30.76 11.28 34.17
C ALA A 272 30.55 11.76 32.73
N VAL A 273 31.18 12.89 32.38
CA VAL A 273 31.14 13.49 31.04
C VAL A 273 32.47 13.21 30.35
N ASP A 274 32.40 12.65 29.14
CA ASP A 274 33.60 12.42 28.32
C ASP A 274 34.03 13.73 27.63
N LYS A 275 35.20 14.24 28.00
CA LYS A 275 35.73 15.54 27.54
C LYS A 275 36.15 15.53 26.07
N GLU A 276 36.64 14.40 25.60
CA GLU A 276 37.14 14.21 24.21
C GLU A 276 36.01 13.88 23.23
N GLY A 277 34.77 13.70 23.72
CA GLY A 277 33.60 13.51 22.88
C GLY A 277 33.65 12.24 22.02
N THR A 278 34.18 11.14 22.56
CA THR A 278 34.36 9.88 21.83
C THR A 278 33.04 9.25 21.40
N PHE A 279 31.97 9.42 22.19
CA PHE A 279 30.61 9.02 21.84
C PHE A 279 29.71 10.20 21.49
N PHE A 280 29.72 11.24 22.33
CA PHE A 280 29.01 12.49 22.08
C PHE A 280 30.00 13.49 21.50
N SER A 281 30.06 13.57 20.18
CA SER A 281 31.02 14.42 19.47
C SER A 281 30.86 15.90 19.86
N THR A 282 31.92 16.51 20.37
CA THR A 282 32.05 17.96 20.52
C THR A 282 32.60 18.57 19.23
N ALA A 283 32.52 19.89 19.07
CA ALA A 283 32.98 20.59 17.85
C ALA A 283 34.45 20.29 17.49
N ASP A 284 35.28 20.02 18.50
CA ASP A 284 36.71 19.75 18.35
C ASP A 284 37.04 18.25 18.30
N SER A 285 36.04 17.37 18.43
CA SER A 285 36.25 15.91 18.42
C SER A 285 36.52 15.38 17.01
N THR A 286 37.55 14.54 16.88
CA THR A 286 37.97 13.95 15.59
C THR A 286 37.61 12.46 15.45
N ALA A 287 36.93 11.89 16.45
CA ALA A 287 36.60 10.46 16.52
C ALA A 287 35.76 9.96 15.31
N PHE A 288 35.00 10.83 14.65
CA PHE A 288 34.21 10.48 13.46
C PHE A 288 35.08 10.02 12.28
N ALA A 289 36.32 10.52 12.16
CA ALA A 289 37.21 10.20 11.05
C ALA A 289 37.70 8.75 11.07
N GLN A 290 37.72 8.12 12.25
CA GLN A 290 38.16 6.74 12.44
C GLN A 290 36.99 5.74 12.37
N HIS A 291 35.73 6.20 12.28
CA HIS A 291 34.58 5.31 12.26
C HIS A 291 34.50 4.52 10.94
N ARG A 292 34.57 3.19 11.05
CA ARG A 292 34.34 2.27 9.95
C ARG A 292 32.99 1.57 10.18
N PRO A 293 31.93 1.94 9.45
CA PRO A 293 30.62 1.34 9.64
C PRO A 293 30.65 -0.14 9.22
N ASP A 294 29.78 -0.94 9.84
CA ASP A 294 29.61 -2.34 9.46
C ASP A 294 29.08 -2.46 8.03
N LYS A 295 29.52 -3.50 7.31
CA LYS A 295 29.15 -3.74 5.92
C LYS A 295 27.64 -3.91 5.77
N ALA A 296 26.97 -4.57 6.73
CA ALA A 296 25.53 -4.72 6.69
C ALA A 296 24.79 -3.36 6.80
N ALA A 297 25.35 -2.39 7.53
CA ALA A 297 24.79 -1.04 7.60
C ALA A 297 24.94 -0.29 6.27
N VAL A 298 26.09 -0.46 5.60
CA VAL A 298 26.33 0.10 4.26
C VAL A 298 25.38 -0.51 3.23
N ASP A 299 25.21 -1.84 3.24
CA ASP A 299 24.31 -2.54 2.33
C ASP A 299 22.84 -2.08 2.52
N ARG A 300 22.41 -1.84 3.77
CA ARG A 300 21.08 -1.26 4.06
C ARG A 300 20.93 0.15 3.48
N LEU A 301 21.95 1.00 3.62
CA LEU A 301 21.96 2.35 3.06
C LEU A 301 21.85 2.31 1.52
N VAL A 302 22.70 1.51 0.87
CA VAL A 302 22.68 1.35 -0.59
C VAL A 302 21.34 0.79 -1.07
N GLY A 303 20.79 -0.19 -0.36
CA GLY A 303 19.46 -0.73 -0.64
C GLY A 303 18.37 0.33 -0.55
N ASN A 304 18.43 1.22 0.44
CA ASN A 304 17.46 2.31 0.60
C ASN A 304 17.60 3.39 -0.49
N LEU A 305 18.83 3.70 -0.92
CA LEU A 305 19.08 4.63 -2.04
C LEU A 305 18.51 4.07 -3.35
N ARG A 306 18.83 2.81 -3.68
CA ARG A 306 18.30 2.15 -4.89
C ARG A 306 16.77 2.09 -4.89
N LYS A 307 16.16 1.72 -3.77
CA LYS A 307 14.68 1.75 -3.62
C LYS A 307 14.09 3.13 -3.88
N ALA A 308 14.75 4.20 -3.41
CA ALA A 308 14.29 5.57 -3.63
C ALA A 308 14.39 5.97 -5.11
N GLU A 309 15.48 5.60 -5.78
CA GLU A 309 15.67 5.80 -7.22
C GLU A 309 14.64 5.03 -8.05
N ASP A 310 14.47 3.74 -7.77
CA ASP A 310 13.50 2.87 -8.45
C ASP A 310 12.07 3.41 -8.31
N ALA A 311 11.69 3.89 -7.13
CA ALA A 311 10.39 4.50 -6.90
C ALA A 311 10.20 5.79 -7.73
N SER A 312 11.27 6.59 -7.91
CA SER A 312 11.25 7.79 -8.74
C SER A 312 11.14 7.44 -10.23
N LEU A 313 11.94 6.48 -10.69
CA LEU A 313 11.94 6.00 -12.07
C LEU A 313 10.61 5.35 -12.45
N LYS A 314 10.03 4.54 -11.56
CA LYS A 314 8.71 3.94 -11.74
C LYS A 314 7.63 5.01 -11.94
N LYS A 315 7.57 6.01 -11.05
CA LYS A 315 6.61 7.13 -11.19
C LYS A 315 6.82 7.93 -12.47
N ARG A 316 8.07 8.11 -12.91
CA ARG A 316 8.37 8.76 -14.20
C ARG A 316 7.84 7.90 -15.35
N ARG A 317 8.10 6.59 -15.35
CA ARG A 317 7.63 5.65 -16.38
C ARG A 317 6.10 5.61 -16.44
N GLU A 318 5.43 5.55 -15.30
CA GLU A 318 3.96 5.58 -15.22
C GLU A 318 3.38 6.86 -15.83
N ARG A 319 3.97 8.04 -15.55
CA ARG A 319 3.56 9.30 -16.19
C ARG A 319 3.79 9.30 -17.70
N MET A 320 4.91 8.77 -18.16
CA MET A 320 5.18 8.67 -19.61
C MET A 320 4.21 7.69 -20.28
N ALA A 321 3.89 6.57 -19.64
CA ALA A 321 2.92 5.60 -20.15
C ALA A 321 1.50 6.19 -20.20
N ALA A 322 1.07 6.91 -19.15
CA ALA A 322 -0.23 7.59 -19.13
C ALA A 322 -0.35 8.66 -20.22
N ASN A 323 0.71 9.43 -20.46
CA ASN A 323 0.76 10.43 -21.54
C ASN A 323 0.91 9.80 -22.95
N ASN A 324 1.18 8.49 -23.01
CA ASN A 324 1.28 7.71 -24.24
C ASN A 324 0.05 6.83 -24.47
N GLY A 325 -0.95 6.88 -23.59
CA GLY A 325 -2.24 6.22 -23.81
C GLY A 325 -2.90 6.76 -25.08
N GLU A 326 -3.20 5.85 -26.00
CA GLU A 326 -3.50 6.05 -27.42
C GLU A 326 -4.98 6.39 -27.69
N ASP A 327 -5.69 6.93 -26.70
CA ASP A 327 -7.15 7.17 -26.77
C ASP A 327 -7.51 8.55 -27.37
N GLY A 328 -6.52 9.35 -27.79
CA GLY A 328 -6.72 10.68 -28.36
C GLY A 328 -6.14 10.84 -29.76
N ASP A 329 -6.66 11.81 -30.51
CA ASP A 329 -6.18 12.13 -31.85
C ASP A 329 -4.67 12.43 -31.86
N VAL A 330 -3.95 11.81 -32.79
CA VAL A 330 -2.51 11.97 -32.91
C VAL A 330 -2.19 13.32 -33.55
N THR A 331 -1.84 14.31 -32.72
CA THR A 331 -1.47 15.67 -33.17
C THR A 331 0.01 15.85 -33.51
N TYR A 332 0.82 14.79 -33.46
CA TYR A 332 2.28 14.85 -33.57
C TYR A 332 2.85 13.83 -34.56
N ILE A 333 3.98 14.19 -35.21
CA ILE A 333 4.72 13.31 -36.13
C ILE A 333 5.90 12.62 -35.42
N ASN A 334 6.54 13.28 -34.44
CA ASN A 334 7.69 12.74 -33.71
C ASN A 334 7.57 12.98 -32.20
N GLU A 335 8.38 12.29 -31.40
CA GLU A 335 8.34 12.37 -29.92
C GLU A 335 8.69 13.77 -29.39
N LYS A 336 9.57 14.52 -30.07
CA LYS A 336 9.90 15.90 -29.68
C LYS A 336 8.74 16.85 -29.93
N ASN A 337 8.02 16.68 -31.04
CA ASN A 337 6.82 17.41 -31.42
C ASN A 337 5.69 17.07 -30.43
N LYS A 338 5.56 15.81 -30.01
CA LYS A 338 4.65 15.42 -28.93
C LYS A 338 4.92 16.21 -27.65
N GLN A 339 6.17 16.25 -27.19
CA GLN A 339 6.55 17.00 -25.98
C GLN A 339 6.33 18.51 -26.13
N PHE A 340 6.54 19.04 -27.34
CA PHE A 340 6.27 20.44 -27.66
C PHE A 340 4.77 20.74 -27.64
N ASN A 341 3.93 19.94 -28.30
CA ASN A 341 2.48 20.05 -28.26
C ASN A 341 1.95 19.92 -26.83
N GLN A 342 2.45 18.98 -26.04
CA GLN A 342 2.12 18.87 -24.61
C GLN A 342 2.50 20.12 -23.81
N LYS A 343 3.61 20.79 -24.17
CA LYS A 343 3.99 22.07 -23.56
C LYS A 343 2.98 23.14 -23.96
N LEU A 344 2.64 23.26 -25.24
CA LEU A 344 1.63 24.22 -25.72
C LEU A 344 0.28 23.99 -25.05
N GLU A 345 -0.16 22.74 -24.93
CA GLU A 345 -1.40 22.36 -24.29
C GLU A 345 -1.48 22.87 -22.85
N ARG A 346 -0.39 22.75 -22.07
CA ARG A 346 -0.36 23.22 -20.67
C ARG A 346 -0.53 24.74 -20.54
N PHE A 347 0.02 25.52 -21.47
CA PHE A 347 -0.01 26.98 -21.40
C PHE A 347 -1.22 27.60 -22.11
N TYR A 348 -1.60 27.07 -23.27
CA TYR A 348 -2.55 27.70 -24.17
C TYR A 348 -3.94 27.07 -24.16
N ASN A 349 -4.11 25.79 -23.79
CA ASN A 349 -5.44 25.16 -23.81
C ASN A 349 -6.46 25.93 -22.97
N LYS A 350 -6.05 26.60 -21.89
CA LYS A 350 -6.95 27.44 -21.08
C LYS A 350 -7.60 28.57 -21.91
N TYR A 351 -6.88 29.10 -22.90
CA TYR A 351 -7.31 30.23 -23.72
C TYR A 351 -7.83 29.80 -25.10
N THR A 352 -7.49 28.60 -25.57
CA THR A 352 -7.85 28.10 -26.92
C THR A 352 -8.95 27.03 -26.89
N THR A 353 -9.64 26.84 -25.75
CA THR A 353 -10.75 25.89 -25.61
C THR A 353 -11.89 26.18 -26.59
N GLU A 354 -12.29 27.44 -26.75
CA GLU A 354 -13.34 27.82 -27.69
C GLU A 354 -12.96 27.50 -29.13
N ILE A 355 -11.72 27.83 -29.52
CA ILE A 355 -11.19 27.54 -30.85
C ILE A 355 -11.17 26.02 -31.10
N ARG A 356 -10.67 25.24 -30.13
CA ARG A 356 -10.66 23.77 -30.21
C ARG A 356 -12.07 23.19 -30.35
N ASN A 357 -13.01 23.64 -29.52
CA ASN A 357 -14.41 23.20 -29.58
C ASN A 357 -15.08 23.57 -30.90
N SER A 358 -14.75 24.75 -31.46
CA SER A 358 -15.24 25.15 -32.78
C SER A 358 -14.66 24.28 -33.90
N PHE A 359 -13.38 23.88 -33.81
CA PHE A 359 -12.80 22.90 -34.74
C PHE A 359 -13.49 21.53 -34.63
N GLU A 360 -13.71 21.04 -33.42
CA GLU A 360 -14.40 19.76 -33.17
C GLU A 360 -15.88 19.80 -33.59
N ARG A 361 -16.53 20.98 -33.52
CA ARG A 361 -17.91 21.23 -33.97
C ARG A 361 -18.02 21.51 -35.49
N GLY A 362 -16.91 21.54 -36.22
CA GLY A 362 -16.91 21.72 -37.68
C GLY A 362 -16.88 23.18 -38.14
N THR A 363 -16.08 24.02 -37.48
CA THR A 363 -15.79 25.43 -37.83
C THR A 363 -17.00 26.37 -37.92
N MET A 364 -18.21 25.91 -37.53
CA MET A 364 -19.34 26.80 -37.34
C MET A 364 -19.12 27.64 -36.07
N ILE A 365 -18.89 28.93 -36.29
CA ILE A 365 -18.82 29.99 -35.27
C ILE A 365 -20.07 29.94 -34.40
#